data_AF-A0A352VQ41-F1
#
_entry.id   AF-A0A352VQ41-F1
#
_cell.length_a   1.000
_cell.length_b   1.000
_cell.length_c   1.000
_cell.angle_alpha   90.00
_cell.angle_beta   90.00
_cell.angle_gamma   90.00
#
_symmetry.space_group_name_H-M   'P 1'
#
loop_
_entity.id
_entity.type
_entity.pdbx_description
1 polymer ?
#
loop_
_entity_poly.entity_id
_entity_poly.type
_entity_poly.pdbx_seq_one_letter_code
_entity_poly.pdbx_strand_id
1 'polypeptide(L)' 'HAIGDAARHIRYGDADMMIAGGGEATITPMTFAGFSSMRALSTRNDDPAGASRPFSSDRDGFVMG' A
#
# COMPACT_ATOMS: atom_id res chain seq x y z
N HIS A 1 -10.00 5.21 -4.35
CA HIS A 1 -11.39 5.33 -4.82
C HIS A 1 -12.31 5.33 -3.60
N ALA A 2 -12.58 4.17 -2.97
CA ALA A 2 -13.49 3.97 -1.83
C ALA A 2 -13.86 5.20 -0.96
N ILE A 3 -12.89 5.80 -0.24
CA ILE A 3 -13.16 6.94 0.67
C ILE A 3 -13.63 8.18 -0.09
N GLY A 4 -13.05 8.46 -1.26
CA GLY A 4 -13.40 9.61 -2.09
C GLY A 4 -14.81 9.50 -2.68
N ASP A 5 -15.22 8.32 -3.10
CA ASP A 5 -16.56 8.11 -3.65
C ASP A 5 -17.61 8.14 -2.55
N ALA A 6 -17.28 7.58 -1.38
CA ALA A 6 -18.13 7.70 -0.20
C ALA A 6 -18.39 9.16 0.16
N ALA A 7 -17.34 9.99 0.20
CA ALA A 7 -17.48 11.42 0.42
C ALA A 7 -18.31 12.11 -0.69
N ARG A 8 -18.18 11.65 -1.94
CA ARG A 8 -18.93 12.17 -3.09
C ARG A 8 -20.43 11.86 -2.97
N HIS A 9 -20.79 10.62 -2.66
CA HIS A 9 -22.18 10.19 -2.48
C HIS A 9 -22.86 10.92 -1.34
N ILE A 10 -22.18 11.08 -0.20
CA ILE A 10 -22.71 11.87 0.92
C ILE A 10 -22.90 13.33 0.51
N ARG A 11 -21.91 13.93 -0.16
CA ARG A 11 -21.97 15.34 -0.60
C ARG A 11 -23.15 15.62 -1.53
N TYR A 12 -23.47 14.71 -2.44
CA TYR A 12 -24.55 14.89 -3.40
C TYR A 12 -25.92 14.45 -2.87
N GLY A 13 -26.00 13.95 -1.64
CA GLY A 13 -27.25 13.48 -1.04
C GLY A 13 -27.68 12.10 -1.55
N ASP A 14 -26.77 11.34 -2.16
CA ASP A 14 -27.05 9.97 -2.62
C ASP A 14 -27.09 8.98 -1.43
N ALA A 15 -26.45 9.32 -0.31
CA ALA A 15 -26.43 8.54 0.91
C ALA A 15 -26.26 9.43 2.15
N ASP A 16 -26.93 9.10 3.26
CA ASP A 16 -26.76 9.82 4.52
C ASP A 16 -25.49 9.38 5.27
N MET A 17 -25.08 8.11 5.10
CA MET A 17 -23.92 7.51 5.77
C MET A 17 -23.32 6.39 4.91
N MET A 18 -21.99 6.24 4.96
CA MET A 18 -21.25 5.16 4.28
C MET A 18 -20.05 4.69 5.10
N ILE A 19 -19.80 3.38 5.09
CA ILE A 19 -18.56 2.78 5.61
C ILE A 19 -17.61 2.60 4.42
N ALA A 20 -16.43 3.21 4.49
CA ALA A 20 -15.43 3.13 3.44
C ALA A 20 -14.04 2.85 4.00
N GLY A 21 -13.23 2.14 3.22
CA GLY A 21 -11.87 1.74 3.59
C GLY A 21 -11.23 0.93 2.46
N GLY A 22 -10.16 0.21 2.79
CA GLY A 22 -9.50 -0.74 1.91
C GLY A 22 -8.96 -1.92 2.73
N GLY A 23 -8.82 -3.07 2.09
CA GLY A 23 -8.23 -4.27 2.68
C GLY A 23 -7.38 -4.98 1.64
N GLU A 24 -6.25 -5.52 2.08
CA GLU A 24 -5.33 -6.27 1.23
C GLU A 24 -4.67 -7.39 2.05
N ALA A 25 -4.33 -8.49 1.36
CA ALA A 25 -3.66 -9.66 1.93
C ALA A 25 -2.63 -10.24 0.93
N THR A 26 -1.77 -9.38 0.38
CA THR A 26 -0.83 -9.73 -0.69
C THR A 26 0.49 -10.30 -0.18
N ILE A 27 0.65 -10.65 1.09
CA ILE A 27 1.87 -11.31 1.57
C ILE A 27 1.79 -12.80 1.22
N THR A 28 2.06 -13.11 -0.06
CA THR A 28 2.08 -14.47 -0.60
C THR A 28 3.37 -14.70 -1.38
N PRO A 29 3.83 -15.94 -1.57
CA PRO A 29 5.04 -16.21 -2.35
C PRO A 29 4.98 -15.67 -3.78
N MET A 30 3.82 -15.76 -4.44
CA MET A 30 3.65 -15.34 -5.83
C MET A 30 3.80 -13.82 -5.98
N THR A 31 3.09 -13.07 -5.15
CA THR A 31 3.13 -11.60 -5.15
C THR A 31 4.50 -11.09 -4.73
N PHE A 32 5.11 -11.68 -3.70
CA PHE A 32 6.45 -11.32 -3.27
C PHE A 32 7.48 -11.56 -4.38
N ALA A 33 7.42 -12.69 -5.09
CA ALA A 33 8.27 -12.98 -6.24
C ALA A 33 8.05 -11.98 -7.39
N GLY A 34 6.79 -11.65 -7.69
CA GLY A 34 6.43 -10.66 -8.70
C GLY A 34 7.07 -9.30 -8.43
N PHE A 35 6.85 -8.73 -7.24
CA PHE A 35 7.43 -7.43 -6.88
C PHE A 35 8.96 -7.46 -6.74
N SER A 36 9.53 -8.59 -6.31
CA SER A 36 10.99 -8.79 -6.29
C SER A 36 11.57 -8.78 -7.71
N SER A 37 10.92 -9.45 -8.67
CA SER A 37 11.38 -9.50 -10.07
C SER A 37 11.38 -8.12 -10.73
N MET A 38 10.42 -7.26 -10.35
CA MET A 38 10.34 -5.86 -10.78
C MET A 38 11.33 -4.94 -10.04
N ARG A 39 12.07 -5.46 -9.06
CA ARG A 39 12.94 -4.68 -8.15
C ARG A 39 12.18 -3.56 -7.43
N ALA A 40 10.93 -3.82 -7.08
CA ALA A 40 10.07 -2.84 -6.41
C ALA A 40 10.17 -2.94 -4.88
N LEU A 41 10.54 -4.11 -4.34
CA LEU A 41 10.75 -4.33 -2.91
C LEU A 41 12.15 -3.90 -2.47
N SER A 42 12.25 -3.40 -1.24
CA SER A 42 13.56 -3.22 -0.59
C SER A 42 14.28 -4.56 -0.46
N THR A 43 15.60 -4.53 -0.63
CA THR A 43 16.49 -5.70 -0.50
C THR A 43 17.35 -5.64 0.76
N ARG A 44 17.09 -4.66 1.65
CA ARG A 44 17.77 -4.46 2.93
C ARG A 44 17.35 -5.51 3.97
N ASN A 45 17.74 -6.75 3.72
CA ASN A 45 17.41 -7.90 4.55
C ASN A 45 18.25 -7.96 5.85
N ASP A 46 19.36 -7.24 5.91
CA ASP A 46 20.26 -7.10 7.05
C ASP A 46 19.73 -6.11 8.11
N ASP A 47 18.95 -5.12 7.71
CA ASP A 47 18.22 -4.20 8.58
C ASP A 47 16.74 -4.04 8.13
N PRO A 48 15.88 -5.03 8.40
CA PRO A 48 14.47 -4.99 7.98
C PRO A 48 13.67 -3.87 8.64
N ALA A 49 13.98 -3.53 9.90
CA ALA A 49 13.31 -2.46 10.63
C ALA A 49 13.58 -1.09 10.00
N GLY A 50 14.77 -0.91 9.41
CA GLY A 50 15.12 0.27 8.64
C GLY A 50 14.73 0.23 7.16
N ALA A 51 14.21 -0.86 6.60
CA ALA A 51 14.02 -0.96 5.14
C ALA A 51 13.03 0.07 4.57
N SER A 52 11.91 0.33 5.28
CA SER A 52 10.92 1.33 4.84
C SER A 52 11.35 2.74 5.24
N ARG A 53 11.98 3.47 4.32
CA ARG A 53 12.51 4.83 4.54
C ARG A 53 12.13 5.82 3.42
N PRO A 54 10.86 6.24 3.34
CA PRO A 54 10.40 7.18 2.31
C PRO A 54 11.26 8.45 2.27
N PHE A 55 11.51 8.97 1.07
CA PHE A 55 12.28 10.20 0.80
C PHE A 55 13.76 10.18 1.20
N SER A 56 14.26 9.11 1.85
CA SER A 56 15.70 8.95 2.05
C SER A 56 16.44 8.85 0.71
N SER A 57 17.66 9.36 0.67
CA SER A 57 18.54 9.29 -0.49
C SER A 57 18.97 7.86 -0.80
N ASP A 58 19.03 6.99 0.22
CA ASP A 58 19.46 5.60 0.16
C ASP A 58 18.29 4.59 0.16
N ARG A 59 17.05 5.03 -0.12
CA ARG A 59 15.90 4.12 -0.24
C ARG A 59 16.05 3.24 -1.49
N ASP A 60 15.69 1.97 -1.38
CA ASP A 60 15.90 0.97 -2.45
C ASP A 60 14.62 0.21 -2.86
N GLY A 61 13.46 0.55 -2.31
CA GLY A 61 12.17 -0.05 -2.64
C GLY A 61 11.14 0.17 -1.54
N PHE A 62 9.93 -0.36 -1.72
CA PHE A 62 8.92 -0.38 -0.66
C PHE A 62 9.02 -1.67 0.17
N VAL A 63 8.42 -1.67 1.36
CA VAL A 63 8.23 -2.87 2.18
C VAL A 63 6.77 -3.30 2.07
N MET A 64 6.53 -4.55 1.68
CA MET A 64 5.18 -5.12 1.57
C MET A 64 4.54 -5.28 2.95
N GLY A 65 3.25 -4.95 3.06
CA GLY A 65 2.49 -4.99 4.31
C GLY A 65 1.00 -5.15 4.08
#